data_AF-D8EYQ4-F1
#
_entry.id   AF-D8EYQ4-F1
#
_cell.length_a   1.000
_cell.length_b   1.000
_cell.length_c   1.000
_cell.angle_alpha   90.00
_cell.angle_beta   90.00
_cell.angle_gamma   90.00
#
_symmetry.space_group_name_H-M   'P 1'
#
loop_
_entity.id
_entity.type
_entity.pdbx_description
1 polymer ?
#
loop_
_entity_poly.entity_id
_entity_poly.type
_entity_poly.pdbx_seq_one_letter_code
_entity_poly.pdbx_strand_id
1 'polypeptide(L)'
;SLDAAFQFLPSVGRIITAFPIEYLYGSLSADFFIGKAKKKRSGAPHNWEGGFKFLGDAGDDREMSYAFGFLSHLAADVVAHNYFIPNLMSAYPGKGKMGHLFWEIRSDYLIGTGYTSIANGVLNMDHQVCDDLLQLLGGKKKNRLKTKKRVFTQTVKLSDYLYTTRNLFFETRAPRGRVFHEYLAAMVDLSRRLVYDFLKHPDSSPCLHFDPIGARNLLMAKGKRSFPRIFRNAAISPHFDVDEKLLYL
;
A
#
# COMPACT_ATOMS: atom_id res chain seq x y z
N SER A 1 8.80 -13.68 -1.38
CA SER A 1 8.90 -14.77 -2.36
C SER A 1 7.61 -15.58 -2.34
N LEU A 2 7.18 -16.14 -3.47
CA LEU A 2 6.07 -17.10 -3.54
C LEU A 2 6.43 -18.45 -2.91
N ASP A 3 7.73 -18.70 -2.67
CA ASP A 3 8.24 -19.92 -2.04
C ASP A 3 7.65 -20.20 -0.64
N ALA A 4 7.07 -19.20 0.04
CA ALA A 4 6.43 -19.37 1.34
C ALA A 4 4.97 -19.87 1.27
N ALA A 5 4.43 -20.12 0.08
CA ALA A 5 3.02 -20.46 -0.11
C ALA A 5 2.56 -21.73 0.64
N PHE A 6 3.48 -22.66 0.93
CA PHE A 6 3.21 -23.86 1.71
C PHE A 6 2.86 -23.58 3.19
N GLN A 7 3.13 -22.37 3.68
CA GLN A 7 2.81 -21.96 5.06
C GLN A 7 1.43 -21.33 5.19
N PHE A 8 0.75 -21.02 4.08
CA PHE A 8 -0.62 -20.49 4.09
C PHE A 8 -1.62 -21.62 4.32
N LEU A 9 -2.89 -21.28 4.57
CA LEU A 9 -3.96 -22.28 4.45
C LEU A 9 -3.78 -22.98 3.09
N PRO A 10 -3.75 -24.33 3.04
CA PRO A 10 -3.39 -25.04 1.81
C PRO A 10 -4.23 -24.64 0.59
N SER A 11 -5.47 -24.23 0.82
CA SER A 11 -6.37 -23.66 -0.19
C SER A 11 -5.88 -22.33 -0.75
N VAL A 12 -5.47 -21.38 0.11
CA VAL A 12 -5.01 -20.04 -0.28
C VAL A 12 -3.67 -20.11 -0.99
N GLY A 13 -2.70 -20.87 -0.45
CA GLY A 13 -1.39 -21.04 -1.07
C GLY A 13 -1.47 -21.66 -2.47
N ARG A 14 -2.36 -22.66 -2.65
CA ARG A 14 -2.62 -23.28 -3.95
C ARG A 14 -3.21 -22.30 -4.96
N ILE A 15 -4.17 -21.47 -4.54
CA ILE A 15 -4.81 -20.47 -5.40
C ILE A 15 -3.79 -19.44 -5.88
N ILE A 16 -3.00 -18.86 -4.95
CA ILE A 16 -2.01 -17.82 -5.27
C ILE A 16 -0.91 -18.37 -6.18
N THR A 17 -0.46 -19.60 -5.95
CA THR A 17 0.60 -20.22 -6.77
C THR A 17 0.10 -20.63 -8.16
N ALA A 18 -1.19 -20.98 -8.30
CA ALA A 18 -1.81 -21.26 -9.59
C ALA A 18 -2.05 -19.99 -10.43
N PHE A 19 -2.33 -18.85 -9.80
CA PHE A 19 -2.66 -17.58 -10.47
C PHE A 19 -1.83 -16.40 -9.92
N PRO A 20 -0.49 -16.43 -10.04
CA PRO A 20 0.39 -15.45 -9.41
C PRO A 20 0.31 -14.06 -10.05
N ILE A 21 -0.01 -13.99 -11.35
CA ILE A 21 -0.14 -12.73 -12.07
C ILE A 21 -1.37 -11.96 -11.59
N GLU A 22 -2.47 -12.65 -11.35
CA GLU A 22 -3.71 -12.08 -10.82
C GLU A 22 -3.55 -11.62 -9.38
N TYR A 23 -2.84 -12.40 -8.55
CA TYR A 23 -2.45 -11.97 -7.20
C TYR A 23 -1.61 -10.67 -7.23
N LEU A 24 -0.60 -10.60 -8.09
CA LEU A 24 0.22 -9.40 -8.24
C LEU A 24 -0.63 -8.22 -8.75
N TYR A 25 -1.53 -8.47 -9.69
CA TYR A 25 -2.43 -7.43 -10.20
C TYR A 25 -3.39 -6.91 -9.12
N GLY A 26 -3.96 -7.80 -8.30
CA GLY A 26 -4.75 -7.43 -7.12
C GLY A 26 -3.98 -6.54 -6.16
N SER A 27 -2.73 -6.92 -5.88
CA SER A 27 -1.83 -6.19 -4.98
C SER A 27 -1.49 -4.78 -5.47
N LEU A 28 -1.45 -4.56 -6.79
CA LEU A 28 -1.13 -3.27 -7.41
C LEU A 28 -2.38 -2.41 -7.66
N SER A 29 -3.50 -3.05 -8.01
CA SER A 29 -4.71 -2.36 -8.47
C SER A 29 -5.52 -1.73 -7.35
N ALA A 30 -5.28 -2.11 -6.10
CA ALA A 30 -5.82 -1.41 -4.94
C ALA A 30 -5.55 0.10 -5.06
N ASP A 31 -4.32 0.51 -5.34
CA ASP A 31 -3.93 1.91 -5.49
C ASP A 31 -4.62 2.69 -6.62
N PHE A 32 -5.27 2.01 -7.58
CA PHE A 32 -6.04 2.71 -8.61
C PHE A 32 -7.14 3.58 -7.98
N PHE A 33 -7.62 3.24 -6.79
CA PHE A 33 -8.69 3.98 -6.14
C PHE A 33 -8.20 5.17 -5.28
N ILE A 34 -6.89 5.36 -5.12
CA ILE A 34 -6.28 6.49 -4.40
C ILE A 34 -6.76 7.83 -5.00
N GLY A 35 -7.16 8.74 -4.12
CA GLY A 35 -7.77 10.05 -4.46
C GLY A 35 -9.22 10.23 -4.01
N LYS A 36 -9.88 9.21 -3.45
CA LYS A 36 -11.26 9.32 -2.91
C LYS A 36 -11.35 9.53 -1.39
N ALA A 37 -10.27 9.82 -0.69
CA ALA A 37 -10.26 10.12 0.76
C ALA A 37 -11.12 11.33 1.20
N LYS A 38 -11.85 12.00 0.29
CA LYS A 38 -12.67 13.18 0.57
C LYS A 38 -14.19 12.96 0.65
N LYS A 39 -14.71 11.75 0.44
CA LYS A 39 -16.15 11.51 0.61
C LYS A 39 -16.43 10.36 1.56
N LYS A 40 -16.88 10.72 2.77
CA LYS A 40 -17.74 9.90 3.64
C LYS A 40 -18.97 9.45 2.85
N ARG A 41 -18.84 8.44 2.01
CA ARG A 41 -19.96 7.62 1.56
C ARG A 41 -19.49 6.19 1.76
N SER A 42 -20.24 5.44 2.54
CA SER A 42 -20.17 3.99 2.63
C SER A 42 -19.93 3.39 1.24
N GLY A 43 -18.93 2.51 1.13
CA GLY A 43 -18.51 1.90 -0.14
C GLY A 43 -17.26 2.50 -0.79
N ALA A 44 -16.27 2.95 -0.01
CA ALA A 44 -14.92 3.16 -0.54
C ALA A 44 -14.22 1.79 -0.63
N PRO A 45 -13.80 1.32 -1.81
CA PRO A 45 -13.27 -0.04 -1.99
C PRO A 45 -11.93 -0.31 -1.27
N HIS A 46 -11.27 0.72 -0.72
CA HIS A 46 -10.05 0.60 0.09
C HIS A 46 -10.37 0.33 1.56
N ASN A 47 -11.23 -0.65 1.83
CA ASN A 47 -11.49 -1.10 3.17
C ASN A 47 -11.67 -2.62 3.15
N TRP A 48 -11.55 -3.24 4.33
CA TRP A 48 -11.72 -4.68 4.48
C TRP A 48 -13.03 -5.19 3.88
N GLU A 49 -14.13 -4.46 4.08
CA GLU A 49 -15.45 -4.79 3.51
C GLU A 49 -15.40 -4.95 1.98
N GLY A 50 -14.76 -4.02 1.26
CA GLY A 50 -14.59 -4.09 -0.19
C GLY A 50 -13.72 -5.27 -0.62
N GLY A 51 -12.61 -5.51 0.09
CA GLY A 51 -11.73 -6.65 -0.17
C GLY A 51 -12.39 -8.01 0.05
N PHE A 52 -13.09 -8.19 1.17
CA PHE A 52 -13.82 -9.44 1.46
C PHE A 52 -15.02 -9.63 0.54
N LYS A 53 -15.67 -8.55 0.11
CA LYS A 53 -16.69 -8.64 -0.91
C LYS A 53 -16.12 -9.17 -2.24
N PHE A 54 -14.93 -8.72 -2.66
CA PHE A 54 -14.27 -9.30 -3.83
C PHE A 54 -14.02 -10.79 -3.67
N LEU A 55 -13.55 -11.20 -2.49
CA LEU A 55 -13.27 -12.60 -2.21
C LEU A 55 -14.55 -13.46 -2.21
N GLY A 56 -15.65 -12.94 -1.65
CA GLY A 56 -16.94 -13.64 -1.60
C GLY A 56 -17.69 -13.69 -2.94
N ASP A 57 -17.51 -12.69 -3.80
CA ASP A 57 -18.12 -12.62 -5.14
C ASP A 57 -17.28 -13.35 -6.22
N ALA A 58 -16.07 -13.83 -5.88
CA ALA A 58 -15.18 -14.49 -6.83
C ALA A 58 -15.79 -15.80 -7.37
N GLY A 59 -15.87 -15.92 -8.70
CA GLY A 59 -16.45 -17.07 -9.39
C GLY A 59 -15.50 -18.26 -9.57
N ASP A 60 -14.19 -18.02 -9.51
CA ASP A 60 -13.16 -19.05 -9.70
C ASP A 60 -11.86 -18.77 -8.92
N ASP A 61 -10.93 -19.72 -8.96
CA ASP A 61 -9.61 -19.62 -8.30
C ASP A 61 -8.78 -18.43 -8.83
N ARG A 62 -9.00 -17.97 -10.08
CA ARG A 62 -8.29 -16.83 -10.66
C ARG A 62 -8.74 -15.53 -10.01
N GLU A 63 -10.05 -15.32 -9.92
CA GLU A 63 -10.65 -14.17 -9.25
C GLU A 63 -10.37 -14.17 -7.74
N MET A 64 -10.36 -15.34 -7.10
CA MET A 64 -9.95 -15.48 -5.70
C MET A 64 -8.49 -15.05 -5.50
N SER A 65 -7.58 -15.45 -6.40
CA SER A 65 -6.17 -15.04 -6.33
C SER A 65 -6.01 -13.52 -6.44
N TYR A 66 -6.76 -12.90 -7.36
CA TYR A 66 -6.84 -11.45 -7.47
C TYR A 66 -7.33 -10.80 -6.15
N ALA A 67 -8.41 -11.33 -5.55
CA ALA A 67 -8.94 -10.82 -4.29
C ALA A 67 -7.95 -10.95 -3.12
N PHE A 68 -7.22 -12.07 -3.03
CA PHE A 68 -6.15 -12.25 -2.05
C PHE A 68 -5.01 -11.24 -2.24
N GLY A 69 -4.66 -10.91 -3.48
CA GLY A 69 -3.72 -9.84 -3.78
C GLY A 69 -4.20 -8.49 -3.27
N PHE A 70 -5.46 -8.16 -3.54
CA PHE A 70 -6.08 -6.91 -3.07
C PHE A 70 -6.10 -6.81 -1.54
N LEU A 71 -6.47 -7.88 -0.84
CA LEU A 71 -6.49 -7.94 0.62
C LEU A 71 -5.08 -7.87 1.22
N SER A 72 -4.09 -8.50 0.56
CA SER A 72 -2.68 -8.42 0.97
C SER A 72 -2.16 -6.98 0.89
N HIS A 73 -2.57 -6.23 -0.13
CA HIS A 73 -2.27 -4.80 -0.19
C HIS A 73 -2.86 -4.05 1.01
N LEU A 74 -4.13 -4.29 1.37
CA LEU A 74 -4.75 -3.66 2.55
C LEU A 74 -4.02 -4.01 3.85
N ALA A 75 -3.55 -5.24 4.00
CA ALA A 75 -2.74 -5.65 5.15
C ALA A 75 -1.41 -4.88 5.21
N ALA A 76 -0.72 -4.72 4.08
CA ALA A 76 0.52 -3.92 4.03
C ALA A 76 0.25 -2.44 4.34
N ASP A 77 -0.88 -1.90 3.89
CA ASP A 77 -1.35 -0.53 4.10
C ASP A 77 -1.60 -0.21 5.58
N VAL A 78 -2.01 -1.19 6.39
CA VAL A 78 -2.11 -1.01 7.86
C VAL A 78 -0.77 -0.53 8.42
N VAL A 79 0.34 -1.13 8.01
CA VAL A 79 1.68 -0.72 8.47
C VAL A 79 2.08 0.63 7.86
N ALA A 80 1.88 0.78 6.55
CA ALA A 80 2.31 1.95 5.81
C ALA A 80 1.62 3.23 6.32
N HIS A 81 0.29 3.21 6.43
CA HIS A 81 -0.51 4.40 6.72
C HIS A 81 -0.76 4.65 8.21
N ASN A 82 -0.59 3.66 9.09
CA ASN A 82 -0.72 3.89 10.53
C ASN A 82 0.61 4.24 11.21
N TYR A 83 1.76 3.79 10.67
CA TYR A 83 3.05 3.97 11.35
C TYR A 83 4.11 4.60 10.44
N PHE A 84 4.40 3.98 9.29
CA PHE A 84 5.54 4.38 8.45
C PHE A 84 5.40 5.81 7.91
N ILE A 85 4.39 6.08 7.09
CA ILE A 85 4.17 7.38 6.45
C ILE A 85 3.86 8.48 7.48
N PRO A 86 2.99 8.29 8.49
CA PRO A 86 2.77 9.29 9.54
C PRO A 86 4.04 9.70 10.29
N ASN A 87 4.91 8.75 10.64
CA ASN A 87 6.19 9.04 11.31
C ASN A 87 7.13 9.84 10.41
N LEU A 88 7.25 9.47 9.13
CA LEU A 88 8.08 10.23 8.17
C LEU A 88 7.55 11.65 7.96
N MET A 89 6.23 11.80 7.86
CA MET A 89 5.60 13.11 7.73
C MET A 89 5.79 13.98 8.98
N SER A 90 5.87 13.37 10.16
CA SER A 90 6.04 14.07 11.45
C SER A 90 7.50 14.41 11.73
N ALA A 91 8.43 13.54 11.36
CA ALA A 91 9.88 13.75 11.49
C ALA A 91 10.42 14.72 10.43
N TYR A 92 9.86 14.67 9.21
CA TYR A 92 10.27 15.48 8.07
C TYR A 92 9.09 16.22 7.45
N PRO A 93 8.58 17.28 8.13
CA PRO A 93 7.46 18.05 7.63
C PRO A 93 7.89 18.83 6.38
N GLY A 94 7.62 18.27 5.20
CA GLY A 94 7.85 18.93 3.91
C GLY A 94 6.97 20.17 3.72
N LYS A 95 7.32 21.03 2.75
CA LYS A 95 6.48 22.17 2.34
C LYS A 95 5.38 21.67 1.40
N GLY A 96 4.12 21.71 1.83
CA GLY A 96 2.97 21.47 0.93
C GLY A 96 2.18 20.18 1.17
N LYS A 97 1.23 19.92 0.27
CA LYS A 97 0.20 18.87 0.40
C LYS A 97 0.64 17.48 -0.09
N MET A 98 1.85 17.35 -0.63
CA MET A 98 2.35 16.13 -1.31
C MET A 98 3.36 15.33 -0.49
N GLY A 99 3.48 15.57 0.82
CA GLY A 99 4.43 14.83 1.67
C GLY A 99 4.20 13.31 1.68
N HIS A 100 2.94 12.87 1.57
CA HIS A 100 2.57 11.46 1.45
C HIS A 100 3.19 10.80 0.21
N LEU A 101 2.82 11.33 -0.96
CA LEU A 101 3.30 10.84 -2.25
C LEU A 101 4.82 10.90 -2.39
N PHE A 102 5.45 11.92 -1.80
CA PHE A 102 6.91 11.99 -1.77
C PHE A 102 7.52 10.79 -1.05
N TRP A 103 6.99 10.41 0.13
CA TRP A 103 7.52 9.30 0.90
C TRP A 103 7.23 7.93 0.28
N GLU A 104 6.09 7.77 -0.40
CA GLU A 104 5.79 6.57 -1.21
C GLU A 104 6.81 6.41 -2.35
N ILE A 105 6.97 7.43 -3.21
CA ILE A 105 7.94 7.40 -4.33
C ILE A 105 9.38 7.19 -3.82
N ARG A 106 9.72 7.84 -2.71
CA ARG A 106 11.04 7.69 -2.06
C ARG A 106 11.30 6.27 -1.59
N SER A 107 10.27 5.59 -1.10
CA SER A 107 10.37 4.21 -0.64
C SER A 107 10.50 3.26 -1.83
N ASP A 108 9.68 3.43 -2.87
CA ASP A 108 9.76 2.65 -4.12
C ASP A 108 11.15 2.73 -4.75
N TYR A 109 11.71 3.94 -4.82
CA TYR A 109 13.06 4.17 -5.34
C TYR A 109 14.12 3.36 -4.58
N LEU A 110 13.99 3.22 -3.26
CA LEU A 110 14.96 2.51 -2.42
C LEU A 110 14.81 0.99 -2.44
N ILE A 111 13.61 0.48 -2.66
CA ILE A 111 13.37 -0.96 -2.86
C ILE A 111 13.99 -1.43 -4.17
N GLY A 112 14.07 -0.54 -5.17
CA GLY A 112 14.82 -0.75 -6.41
C GLY A 112 13.98 -1.31 -7.56
N THR A 113 14.64 -1.49 -8.71
CA THR A 113 13.96 -1.69 -10.00
C THR A 113 13.34 -3.07 -10.20
N GLY A 114 13.71 -4.06 -9.38
CA GLY A 114 13.14 -5.40 -9.49
C GLY A 114 11.61 -5.39 -9.34
N TYR A 115 11.11 -4.65 -8.34
CA TYR A 115 9.68 -4.48 -8.12
C TYR A 115 9.02 -3.64 -9.22
N THR A 116 9.60 -2.50 -9.60
CA THR A 116 8.99 -1.62 -10.62
C THR A 116 8.92 -2.28 -11.99
N SER A 117 9.91 -3.12 -12.34
CA SER A 117 9.91 -3.91 -13.56
C SER A 117 8.78 -4.94 -13.57
N ILE A 118 8.62 -5.70 -12.48
CA ILE A 118 7.52 -6.67 -12.31
C ILE A 118 6.17 -5.95 -12.36
N ALA A 119 6.02 -4.85 -11.62
CA ALA A 119 4.80 -4.06 -11.59
C ALA A 119 4.44 -3.51 -12.98
N ASN A 120 5.43 -2.97 -13.71
CA ASN A 120 5.23 -2.53 -15.10
C ASN A 120 4.83 -3.70 -16.01
N GLY A 121 5.47 -4.86 -15.88
CA GLY A 121 5.13 -6.06 -16.64
C GLY A 121 3.67 -6.46 -16.42
N VAL A 122 3.26 -6.61 -15.15
CA VAL A 122 1.90 -6.98 -14.78
C VAL A 122 0.89 -5.93 -15.23
N LEU A 123 1.13 -4.63 -15.02
CA LEU A 123 0.19 -3.57 -15.39
C LEU A 123 -0.06 -3.46 -16.90
N ASN A 124 0.89 -3.89 -17.74
CA ASN A 124 0.78 -3.86 -19.20
C ASN A 124 0.10 -5.11 -19.78
N MET A 125 -0.20 -6.13 -18.97
CA MET A 125 -0.94 -7.32 -19.41
C MET A 125 -2.45 -7.03 -19.55
N ASP A 126 -3.15 -7.90 -20.29
CA ASP A 126 -4.61 -7.85 -20.39
C ASP A 126 -5.24 -8.51 -19.16
N HIS A 127 -6.04 -7.72 -18.42
CA HIS A 127 -6.67 -8.11 -17.16
C HIS A 127 -8.19 -7.94 -17.23
N GLN A 128 -8.81 -8.10 -18.41
CA GLN A 128 -10.25 -7.86 -18.62
C GLN A 128 -11.15 -8.51 -17.56
N VAL A 129 -10.90 -9.77 -17.19
CA VAL A 129 -11.66 -10.50 -16.15
C VAL A 129 -11.60 -9.77 -14.80
N CYS A 130 -10.39 -9.44 -14.33
CA CYS A 130 -10.21 -8.73 -13.07
C CYS A 130 -10.68 -7.26 -13.14
N ASP A 131 -10.54 -6.62 -14.30
CA ASP A 131 -11.02 -5.25 -14.56
C ASP A 131 -12.55 -5.17 -14.54
N ASP A 132 -13.26 -6.25 -14.90
CA ASP A 132 -14.71 -6.33 -14.81
C ASP A 132 -15.17 -6.54 -13.36
N LEU A 133 -14.47 -7.38 -12.59
CA LEU A 133 -14.67 -7.50 -11.13
C LEU A 133 -14.48 -6.13 -10.43
N LEU A 134 -13.40 -5.42 -10.75
CA LEU A 134 -13.14 -4.06 -10.25
C LEU A 134 -14.25 -3.04 -10.59
N GLN A 135 -14.89 -3.18 -11.76
CA GLN A 135 -15.98 -2.30 -12.18
C GLN A 135 -17.25 -2.52 -11.37
N LEU A 136 -17.53 -3.75 -10.93
CA LEU A 136 -18.69 -4.07 -10.09
C LEU A 136 -18.64 -3.33 -8.74
N LEU A 137 -17.46 -3.21 -8.12
CA LEU A 137 -17.31 -2.46 -6.86
C LEU A 137 -17.04 -0.96 -7.06
N GLY A 138 -16.33 -0.58 -8.12
CA GLY A 138 -16.03 0.83 -8.43
C GLY A 138 -17.24 1.66 -8.88
N GLY A 139 -18.36 1.01 -9.20
CA GLY A 139 -19.57 1.60 -9.79
C GLY A 139 -19.44 1.87 -11.30
N LYS A 140 -20.59 1.96 -11.99
CA LYS A 140 -20.81 1.96 -13.46
C LYS A 140 -20.10 3.03 -14.31
N LYS A 141 -18.79 3.29 -14.15
CA LYS A 141 -18.02 4.22 -15.00
C LYS A 141 -16.70 3.60 -15.48
N LYS A 142 -16.78 2.73 -16.49
CA LYS A 142 -15.66 2.04 -17.18
C LYS A 142 -14.50 2.97 -17.55
N ASN A 143 -14.81 4.17 -18.06
CA ASN A 143 -13.79 5.14 -18.47
C ASN A 143 -12.93 5.66 -17.30
N ARG A 144 -13.48 5.71 -16.08
CA ARG A 144 -12.76 6.22 -14.89
C ARG A 144 -11.72 5.23 -14.37
N LEU A 145 -11.99 3.92 -14.44
CA LEU A 145 -11.03 2.89 -14.05
C LEU A 145 -9.85 2.89 -15.00
N LYS A 146 -10.11 2.94 -16.32
CA LYS A 146 -9.06 3.04 -17.35
C LYS A 146 -8.15 4.26 -17.13
N THR A 147 -8.72 5.43 -16.79
CA THR A 147 -7.92 6.62 -16.47
C THR A 147 -7.07 6.42 -15.22
N LYS A 148 -7.61 5.81 -14.16
CA LYS A 148 -6.89 5.55 -12.91
C LYS A 148 -5.74 4.56 -13.08
N LYS A 149 -5.99 3.45 -13.78
CA LYS A 149 -4.96 2.47 -14.18
C LYS A 149 -3.85 3.18 -14.95
N ARG A 150 -4.20 4.00 -15.96
CA ARG A 150 -3.21 4.77 -16.73
C ARG A 150 -2.38 5.71 -15.86
N VAL A 151 -2.98 6.45 -14.93
CA VAL A 151 -2.24 7.35 -14.01
C VAL A 151 -1.28 6.56 -13.13
N PHE A 152 -1.73 5.46 -12.52
CA PHE A 152 -0.87 4.62 -11.69
C PHE A 152 0.30 4.03 -12.49
N THR A 153 0.03 3.49 -13.69
CA THR A 153 1.08 3.00 -14.59
C THR A 153 2.09 4.09 -14.94
N GLN A 154 1.68 5.36 -15.10
CA GLN A 154 2.62 6.45 -15.30
C GLN A 154 3.48 6.73 -14.05
N THR A 155 2.92 6.62 -12.84
CA THR A 155 3.68 6.78 -11.59
C THR A 155 4.75 5.69 -11.43
N VAL A 156 4.42 4.43 -11.72
CA VAL A 156 5.40 3.32 -11.69
C VAL A 156 6.50 3.54 -12.73
N LYS A 157 6.15 3.96 -13.96
CA LYS A 157 7.12 4.33 -15.00
C LYS A 157 7.99 5.53 -14.61
N LEU A 158 7.42 6.51 -13.91
CA LEU A 158 8.18 7.65 -13.40
C LEU A 158 9.18 7.21 -12.34
N SER A 159 8.79 6.34 -11.41
CA SER A 159 9.70 5.78 -10.39
C SER A 159 10.88 5.04 -11.04
N ASP A 160 10.57 4.20 -12.03
CA ASP A 160 11.56 3.46 -12.83
C ASP A 160 12.50 4.38 -13.63
N TYR A 161 11.96 5.43 -14.23
CA TYR A 161 12.73 6.45 -14.93
C TYR A 161 13.64 7.24 -13.99
N LEU A 162 13.13 7.65 -12.81
CA LEU A 162 13.91 8.37 -11.79
C LEU A 162 15.09 7.53 -11.30
N TYR A 163 14.90 6.23 -11.14
CA TYR A 163 15.98 5.29 -10.86
C TYR A 163 17.04 5.27 -11.95
N THR A 164 16.61 5.18 -13.22
CA THR A 164 17.52 5.00 -14.36
C THR A 164 18.27 6.28 -14.74
N THR A 165 17.69 7.47 -14.52
CA THR A 165 18.21 8.74 -15.07
C THR A 165 18.65 9.78 -14.05
N ARG A 166 18.33 9.63 -12.76
CA ARG A 166 18.66 10.64 -11.73
C ARG A 166 19.13 10.04 -10.40
N ASN A 167 20.43 10.20 -10.12
CA ASN A 167 20.97 10.24 -8.75
C ASN A 167 20.53 11.50 -7.96
N LEU A 168 19.76 12.40 -8.58
CA LEU A 168 19.51 13.78 -8.12
C LEU A 168 18.53 13.93 -6.94
N PHE A 169 17.78 12.89 -6.55
CA PHE A 169 16.89 12.95 -5.37
C PHE A 169 17.52 12.42 -4.07
N PHE A 170 18.65 11.71 -4.17
CA PHE A 170 19.24 10.94 -3.07
C PHE A 170 20.78 10.97 -3.10
N GLU A 171 21.39 12.09 -2.71
CA GLU A 171 22.76 12.03 -2.21
C GLU A 171 22.77 11.30 -0.85
N THR A 172 23.24 10.06 -0.87
CA THR A 172 23.46 9.14 0.25
C THR A 172 24.77 9.43 0.98
N ARG A 173 25.03 10.68 1.38
CA ARG A 173 26.26 11.03 2.12
C ARG A 173 26.05 11.50 3.57
N ALA A 174 24.87 11.30 4.14
CA ALA A 174 24.59 11.67 5.54
C ALA A 174 24.17 10.45 6.39
N PRO A 175 24.54 10.38 7.69
CA PRO A 175 24.10 9.33 8.62
C PRO A 175 22.57 9.17 8.71
N ARG A 176 21.81 10.21 8.34
CA ARG A 176 20.34 10.17 8.23
C ARG A 176 19.83 9.23 7.13
N GLY A 177 20.63 8.94 6.10
CA GLY A 177 20.28 8.00 5.04
C GLY A 177 20.16 6.59 5.59
N ARG A 178 21.21 6.11 6.27
CA ARG A 178 21.26 4.76 6.87
C ARG A 178 20.07 4.49 7.81
N VAL A 179 19.77 5.42 8.71
CA VAL A 179 18.62 5.29 9.63
C VAL A 179 17.30 5.16 8.87
N PHE A 180 17.12 5.90 7.77
CA PHE A 180 15.94 5.77 6.93
C PHE A 180 15.87 4.41 6.22
N HIS A 181 17.00 3.89 5.72
CA HIS A 181 17.04 2.55 5.11
C HIS A 181 16.70 1.44 6.11
N GLU A 182 17.28 1.49 7.31
CA GLU A 182 16.99 0.52 8.38
C GLU A 182 15.52 0.58 8.79
N TYR A 183 14.96 1.79 8.94
CA TYR A 183 13.55 2.00 9.24
C TYR A 183 12.62 1.50 8.12
N LEU A 184 12.94 1.80 6.85
CA LEU A 184 12.20 1.28 5.69
C LEU A 184 12.25 -0.25 5.66
N ALA A 185 13.42 -0.86 5.84
CA ALA A 185 13.56 -2.30 5.85
C ALA A 185 12.74 -2.96 6.97
N ALA A 186 12.75 -2.37 8.18
CA ALA A 186 11.94 -2.85 9.31
C ALA A 186 10.44 -2.77 9.00
N MET A 187 9.98 -1.68 8.39
CA MET A 187 8.56 -1.49 8.04
C MET A 187 8.13 -2.42 6.90
N VAL A 188 8.98 -2.64 5.91
CA VAL A 188 8.72 -3.61 4.83
C VAL A 188 8.66 -5.04 5.36
N ASP A 189 9.56 -5.42 6.27
CA ASP A 189 9.51 -6.74 6.90
C ASP A 189 8.26 -6.92 7.76
N LEU A 190 7.86 -5.87 8.50
CA LEU A 190 6.61 -5.89 9.26
C LEU A 190 5.38 -6.01 8.34
N SER A 191 5.31 -5.25 7.25
CA SER A 191 4.25 -5.39 6.23
C SER A 191 4.21 -6.81 5.67
N ARG A 192 5.37 -7.41 5.35
CA ARG A 192 5.46 -8.79 4.86
C ARG A 192 4.95 -9.80 5.87
N ARG A 193 5.35 -9.69 7.15
CA ARG A 193 4.87 -10.57 8.23
C ARG A 193 3.36 -10.46 8.41
N LEU A 194 2.82 -9.23 8.36
CA LEU A 194 1.39 -9.00 8.50
C LEU A 194 0.58 -9.55 7.32
N VAL A 195 1.10 -9.42 6.09
CA VAL A 195 0.50 -10.09 4.92
C VAL A 195 0.52 -11.61 5.08
N TYR A 196 1.62 -12.18 5.58
CA TYR A 196 1.72 -13.63 5.77
C TYR A 196 0.76 -14.14 6.85
N ASP A 197 0.65 -13.44 7.96
CA ASP A 197 -0.31 -13.73 9.02
C ASP A 197 -1.75 -13.63 8.49
N PHE A 198 -2.07 -12.57 7.74
CA PHE A 198 -3.37 -12.42 7.09
C PHE A 198 -3.70 -13.59 6.16
N LEU A 199 -2.76 -14.01 5.29
CA LEU A 199 -2.99 -15.14 4.38
C LEU A 199 -3.09 -16.50 5.10
N LYS A 200 -2.54 -16.63 6.31
CA LYS A 200 -2.74 -17.80 7.19
C LYS A 200 -4.08 -17.76 7.92
N HIS A 201 -4.51 -16.57 8.32
CA HIS A 201 -5.64 -16.33 9.20
C HIS A 201 -6.54 -15.21 8.66
N PRO A 202 -7.17 -15.38 7.49
CA PRO A 202 -7.86 -14.30 6.78
C PRO A 202 -9.04 -13.72 7.56
N ASP A 203 -9.62 -14.47 8.51
CA ASP A 203 -10.77 -14.02 9.30
C ASP A 203 -10.40 -13.53 10.71
N SER A 204 -9.15 -13.73 11.15
CA SER A 204 -8.74 -13.46 12.54
C SER A 204 -7.41 -12.73 12.70
N SER A 205 -6.72 -12.42 11.59
CA SER A 205 -5.46 -11.69 11.64
C SER A 205 -5.61 -10.34 12.37
N PRO A 206 -4.65 -9.94 13.22
CA PRO A 206 -4.73 -8.69 13.95
C PRO A 206 -4.90 -7.45 13.07
N CYS A 207 -4.45 -7.48 11.80
CA CYS A 207 -4.60 -6.35 10.86
C CYS A 207 -6.06 -5.93 10.64
N LEU A 208 -7.02 -6.85 10.80
CA LEU A 208 -8.44 -6.60 10.58
C LEU A 208 -9.03 -5.60 11.56
N HIS A 209 -8.38 -5.39 12.70
CA HIS A 209 -8.77 -4.40 13.70
C HIS A 209 -8.32 -2.97 13.36
N PHE A 210 -7.52 -2.80 12.31
CA PHE A 210 -6.96 -1.52 11.90
C PHE A 210 -7.59 -1.03 10.59
N ASP A 211 -7.69 0.29 10.46
CA ASP A 211 -8.06 0.95 9.20
C ASP A 211 -6.84 0.98 8.26
N PRO A 212 -6.86 0.29 7.10
CA PRO A 212 -5.76 0.30 6.12
C PRO A 212 -5.46 1.71 5.60
N ILE A 213 -6.44 2.62 5.61
CA ILE A 213 -6.25 4.00 5.16
C ILE A 213 -5.46 4.80 6.20
N GLY A 214 -5.44 4.39 7.47
CA GLY A 214 -4.77 5.10 8.55
C GLY A 214 -5.24 6.55 8.71
N ALA A 215 -6.52 6.84 8.41
CA ALA A 215 -7.02 8.20 8.23
C ALA A 215 -6.78 9.09 9.46
N ARG A 216 -6.88 8.51 10.65
CA ARG A 216 -6.60 9.18 11.94
C ARG A 216 -5.14 9.61 12.06
N ASN A 217 -4.21 8.69 11.87
CA ASN A 217 -2.77 8.95 12.08
C ASN A 217 -2.23 9.90 11.00
N LEU A 218 -2.67 9.73 9.74
CA LEU A 218 -2.37 10.66 8.66
C LEU A 218 -2.90 12.08 8.91
N LEU A 219 -4.08 12.22 9.52
CA LEU A 219 -4.64 13.52 9.89
C LEU A 219 -3.84 14.15 11.03
N MET A 220 -3.47 13.38 12.05
CA MET A 220 -2.63 13.84 13.16
C MET A 220 -1.25 14.31 12.70
N ALA A 221 -0.61 13.56 11.80
CA ALA A 221 0.66 13.95 11.19
C ALA A 221 0.56 15.25 10.37
N LYS A 222 -0.61 15.53 9.75
CA LYS A 222 -0.87 16.78 9.03
C LYS A 222 -1.22 17.96 9.96
N GLY A 223 -1.80 17.68 11.14
CA GLY A 223 -2.54 18.62 11.99
C GLY A 223 -1.77 19.71 12.72
N LYS A 224 -0.42 19.78 12.63
CA LYS A 224 0.37 20.84 13.29
C LYS A 224 0.73 22.04 12.39
N ARG A 225 -0.08 22.34 11.38
CA ARG A 225 0.16 23.45 10.42
C ARG A 225 -0.68 24.72 10.63
N SER A 226 -1.65 24.73 11.55
CA SER A 226 -2.64 25.82 11.63
C SER A 226 -2.38 26.90 12.69
N PHE A 227 -1.34 26.82 13.52
CA PHE A 227 -1.04 27.88 14.49
C PHE A 227 0.12 28.78 14.00
N PRO A 228 -0.02 30.12 14.10
CA PRO A 228 1.03 31.04 13.72
C PRO A 228 2.29 30.79 14.55
N ARG A 229 3.42 31.02 13.89
CA ARG A 229 4.80 30.63 14.25
C ARG A 229 5.34 31.19 15.58
N ILE A 230 4.51 31.87 16.36
CA ILE A 230 4.88 32.73 17.50
C ILE A 230 4.89 31.95 18.83
N PHE A 231 4.27 30.77 18.90
CA PHE A 231 4.21 29.95 20.12
C PHE A 231 4.68 28.50 19.91
N ARG A 232 5.93 28.29 19.47
CA ARG A 232 6.54 26.94 19.50
C ARG A 232 7.67 26.88 20.51
N ASN A 233 7.31 26.61 21.76
CA ASN A 233 8.13 25.69 22.56
C ASN A 233 8.22 24.37 21.81
N ALA A 234 9.35 23.67 21.93
CA ALA A 234 9.70 22.43 21.22
C ALA A 234 8.53 21.43 21.17
N ALA A 235 7.68 21.54 20.16
CA ALA A 235 6.47 20.73 20.07
C ALA A 235 6.90 19.34 19.63
N ILE A 236 6.91 18.38 20.58
CA ILE A 236 7.16 16.95 20.35
C ILE A 236 6.38 16.52 19.10
N SER A 237 7.08 16.19 18.01
CA SER A 237 6.43 15.64 16.82
C SER A 237 5.73 14.35 17.22
N PRO A 238 4.45 14.14 16.84
CA PRO A 238 3.77 12.90 17.16
C PRO A 238 4.56 11.73 16.58
N HIS A 239 4.88 10.77 17.44
CA HIS A 239 5.42 9.48 17.05
C HIS A 239 4.31 8.44 17.13
N PHE A 240 4.27 7.55 16.15
CA PHE A 240 3.26 6.50 16.03
C PHE A 240 3.98 5.17 16.25
N ASP A 241 3.93 4.69 17.48
CA ASP A 241 4.47 3.37 17.86
C ASP A 241 3.62 2.26 17.25
N VAL A 242 4.28 1.19 16.81
CA VAL A 242 3.60 0.00 16.28
C VAL A 242 2.86 -0.69 17.42
N ASP A 243 1.57 -0.99 17.21
CA ASP A 243 0.76 -1.72 18.18
C ASP A 243 1.37 -3.11 18.47
N GLU A 244 1.46 -3.48 19.75
CA GLU A 244 2.06 -4.73 20.20
C GLU A 244 1.46 -5.96 19.49
N LYS A 245 0.17 -5.92 19.17
CA LYS A 245 -0.51 -7.02 18.46
C LYS A 245 0.06 -7.30 17.07
N LEU A 246 0.72 -6.32 16.46
CA LEU A 246 1.36 -6.45 15.15
C LEU A 246 2.83 -6.88 15.26
N LEU A 247 3.41 -6.86 16.45
CA LEU A 247 4.82 -7.24 16.65
C LEU A 247 5.01 -8.75 16.83
N TYR A 248 3.99 -9.46 17.32
CA TYR A 248 4.01 -10.90 17.64
C TYR A 248 3.21 -11.76 16.64
N LEU A 249 3.50 -11.61 15.34
CA LEU A 249 2.90 -12.34 14.21
C LEU A 249 3.69 -13.61 13.84
#